data_AF-A0AA35W5M6-F1
#
_entry.id   AF-A0AA35W5M6-F1
#
_cell.length_a   1.000
_cell.length_b   1.000
_cell.length_c   1.000
_cell.angle_alpha   90.00
_cell.angle_beta   90.00
_cell.angle_gamma   90.00
#
_symmetry.space_group_name_H-M   'P 1'
#
loop_
_entity.id
_entity.type
_entity.pdbx_description
1 polymer ?
#
loop_
_entity_poly.entity_id
_entity_poly.type
_entity_poly.pdbx_seq_one_letter_code
_entity_poly.pdbx_strand_id
1 'polypeptide(L)'
;MTHEITFASIDELSSLIRGGELSPVEVTDAAFERIQETEPKLNAFLELFEEGARSAAREAEAEITAGRYRGPLHGVPVGLKDLVDVAGSPTTGGSPLFQQNVARTDATITSRFRQAGAIIIGKTNLVMHAMGATGLNPYTGHPHNPWDLERCTGGSSSGSGAAIAAGCLVGAIGTDTGGSIRMPASMCGITGLKPTYGRVSRAGVLDLSWSCDHVGPMARRVSDCAYMMNALAGYDPRDPASADEPVVDYTLGLDRGPEDLRIGVPSDYFFAENVDPEIDSAVRAAST
;
A
#
# COMPACT_ATOMS: atom_id res chain seq x y z
N MET A 1 19.13 14.40 -2.29
CA MET A 1 18.58 14.37 -0.92
C MET A 1 17.08 14.05 -0.91
N THR A 2 16.13 14.99 -1.00
CA THR A 2 14.68 14.65 -0.91
C THR A 2 14.22 13.59 -1.93
N HIS A 3 14.67 13.69 -3.19
CA HIS A 3 14.38 12.69 -4.23
C HIS A 3 14.98 11.30 -3.92
N GLU A 4 16.14 11.22 -3.27
CA GLU A 4 16.75 9.93 -2.92
C GLU A 4 15.98 9.28 -1.76
N ILE A 5 15.55 10.07 -0.76
CA ILE A 5 14.76 9.59 0.37
C ILE A 5 13.39 9.06 -0.08
N THR A 6 12.69 9.83 -0.93
CA THR A 6 11.33 9.51 -1.39
C THR A 6 11.25 8.27 -2.29
N PHE A 7 12.35 7.93 -2.98
CA PHE A 7 12.46 6.74 -3.81
C PHE A 7 13.17 5.55 -3.14
N ALA A 8 13.75 5.73 -1.96
CA ALA A 8 14.36 4.65 -1.18
C ALA A 8 13.35 3.56 -0.81
N SER A 9 13.83 2.33 -0.71
CA SER A 9 13.10 1.15 -0.25
C SER A 9 13.02 1.08 1.27
N ILE A 10 12.17 0.19 1.79
CA ILE A 10 12.01 -0.02 3.22
C ILE A 10 13.32 -0.49 3.84
N ASP A 11 14.06 -1.40 3.21
CA ASP A 11 15.36 -1.87 3.74
C ASP A 11 16.41 -0.75 3.77
N GLU A 12 16.50 0.07 2.72
CA GLU A 12 17.41 1.23 2.65
C GLU A 12 17.07 2.25 3.76
N LEU A 13 15.81 2.67 3.86
CA LEU A 13 15.36 3.62 4.90
C LEU A 13 15.55 3.05 6.30
N SER A 14 15.17 1.79 6.52
CA SER A 14 15.26 1.15 7.82
C SER A 14 16.70 1.08 8.33
N SER A 15 17.66 0.82 7.43
CA SER A 15 19.08 0.76 7.74
C SER A 15 19.62 2.13 8.12
N LEU A 16 19.32 3.16 7.33
CA LEU A 16 19.75 4.54 7.57
C LEU A 16 19.13 5.14 8.84
N ILE A 17 17.85 4.84 9.09
CA ILE A 17 17.15 5.27 10.30
C ILE A 17 17.75 4.60 11.53
N ARG A 18 18.01 3.29 11.46
CA ARG A 18 18.60 2.54 12.57
C ARG A 18 20.05 2.97 12.86
N GLY A 19 20.81 3.31 11.83
CA GLY A 19 22.18 3.83 11.95
C GLY A 19 22.24 5.27 12.43
N GLY A 20 21.13 6.00 12.37
CA GLY A 20 21.04 7.41 12.74
C GLY A 20 21.56 8.35 11.63
N GLU A 21 21.77 7.85 10.41
CA GLU A 21 22.10 8.68 9.26
C GLU A 21 20.89 9.44 8.70
N LEU A 22 19.68 8.94 8.95
CA LEU A 22 18.41 9.63 8.66
C LEU A 22 17.50 9.60 9.88
N SER A 23 16.80 10.71 10.13
CA SER A 23 15.71 10.77 11.10
C SER A 23 14.38 10.33 10.47
N PRO A 24 13.49 9.60 11.21
CA PRO A 24 12.10 9.43 10.80
C PRO A 24 11.37 10.74 10.50
N VAL A 25 11.75 11.84 11.16
CA VAL A 25 11.19 13.18 10.92
C VAL A 25 11.61 13.66 9.53
N GLU A 26 12.89 13.56 9.17
CA GLU A 26 13.39 13.93 7.85
C GLU A 26 12.71 13.11 6.74
N VAL A 27 12.52 11.80 6.96
CA VAL A 27 11.86 10.91 6.00
C VAL A 27 10.38 11.26 5.84
N THR A 28 9.69 11.58 6.94
CA THR A 28 8.28 11.99 6.93
C THR A 28 8.11 13.35 6.25
N ASP A 29 9.00 14.30 6.53
CA ASP A 29 8.97 15.64 5.96
C ASP A 29 9.23 15.58 4.45
N ALA A 30 10.20 14.78 4.00
CA ALA A 30 10.46 14.52 2.59
C ALA A 30 9.23 13.95 1.85
N ALA A 31 8.45 13.07 2.51
CA ALA A 31 7.20 12.56 1.95
C ALA A 31 6.15 13.67 1.77
N PHE A 32 5.95 14.53 2.78
CA PHE A 32 5.01 15.66 2.67
C PHE A 32 5.44 16.71 1.65
N GLU A 33 6.74 17.03 1.56
CA GLU A 33 7.28 17.90 0.51
C GLU A 33 6.95 17.33 -0.88
N ARG A 34 7.15 16.03 -1.08
CA ARG A 34 6.84 15.36 -2.34
C ARG A 34 5.34 15.35 -2.66
N ILE A 35 4.50 15.14 -1.66
CA ILE A 35 3.04 15.22 -1.81
C ILE A 35 2.64 16.63 -2.23
N GLN A 36 3.18 17.67 -1.59
CA GLN A 36 2.88 19.06 -1.95
C GLN A 36 3.23 19.38 -3.41
N GLU A 37 4.33 18.84 -3.94
CA GLU A 37 4.75 19.03 -5.33
C GLU A 37 3.85 18.31 -6.36
N THR A 38 3.33 17.14 -6.00
CA THR A 38 2.72 16.20 -6.96
C THR A 38 1.20 16.15 -6.88
N GLU A 39 0.63 16.32 -5.68
CA GLU A 39 -0.79 16.14 -5.43
C GLU A 39 -1.71 17.04 -6.26
N PRO A 40 -1.36 18.33 -6.56
CA PRO A 40 -2.18 19.17 -7.44
C PRO A 40 -2.39 18.59 -8.85
N LYS A 41 -1.55 17.64 -9.27
CA LYS A 41 -1.64 16.96 -10.57
C LYS A 41 -2.16 15.53 -10.46
N LEU A 42 -1.87 14.85 -9.34
CA LEU A 42 -2.15 13.43 -9.20
C LEU A 42 -3.47 13.12 -8.53
N ASN A 43 -3.96 13.96 -7.61
CA ASN A 43 -5.17 13.71 -6.82
C ASN A 43 -5.17 12.31 -6.14
N ALA A 44 -4.02 11.91 -5.59
CA ALA A 44 -3.78 10.58 -5.04
C ALA A 44 -4.27 10.43 -3.58
N PHE A 45 -4.55 11.53 -2.86
CA PHE A 45 -4.97 11.54 -1.47
C PHE A 45 -6.34 12.16 -1.27
N LEU A 46 -7.08 11.67 -0.28
CA LEU A 46 -8.33 12.29 0.20
C LEU A 46 -8.14 13.05 1.51
N GLU A 47 -7.21 12.58 2.34
CA GLU A 47 -6.91 13.19 3.63
C GLU A 47 -5.43 12.96 3.96
N LEU A 48 -4.79 13.98 4.53
CA LEU A 48 -3.41 13.95 4.99
C LEU A 48 -3.38 14.18 6.50
N PHE A 49 -2.62 13.37 7.22
CA PHE A 49 -2.50 13.42 8.68
C PHE A 49 -1.25 14.17 9.12
N GLU A 50 -0.94 15.32 8.52
CA GLU A 50 0.37 15.96 8.63
C GLU A 50 0.86 16.16 10.08
N GLU A 51 0.05 16.76 10.94
CA GLU A 51 0.42 16.97 12.34
C GLU A 51 0.63 15.65 13.09
N GLY A 52 -0.30 14.70 12.90
CA GLY A 52 -0.24 13.38 13.54
C GLY A 52 0.95 12.54 13.06
N ALA A 53 1.26 12.59 11.77
CA ALA A 53 2.39 11.89 11.16
C ALA A 53 3.72 12.47 11.66
N ARG A 54 3.88 13.79 11.67
CA ARG A 54 5.09 14.44 12.22
C ARG A 54 5.25 14.19 13.72
N SER A 55 4.15 14.11 14.46
CA SER A 55 4.18 13.72 15.88
C SER A 55 4.66 12.29 16.08
N ALA A 56 4.10 11.35 15.31
CA ALA A 56 4.52 9.95 15.34
C ALA A 56 5.98 9.77 14.89
N ALA A 57 6.47 10.57 13.93
CA ALA A 57 7.86 10.54 13.50
C ALA A 57 8.83 10.97 14.61
N ARG A 58 8.49 12.03 15.36
CA ARG A 58 9.27 12.45 16.55
C ARG A 58 9.28 11.39 17.65
N GLU A 59 8.14 10.72 17.87
CA GLU A 59 8.06 9.61 18.82
C GLU A 59 8.95 8.45 18.39
N ALA A 60 8.88 8.04 17.11
CA ALA A 60 9.74 7.01 16.55
C ALA A 60 11.23 7.37 16.70
N GLU A 61 11.63 8.60 16.37
CA GLU A 61 13.00 9.07 16.55
C GLU A 61 13.48 8.96 18.01
N ALA A 62 12.66 9.38 18.97
CA ALA A 62 12.98 9.29 20.39
C ALA A 62 13.11 7.84 20.87
N GLU A 63 12.28 6.94 20.37
CA GLU A 63 12.36 5.51 20.69
C GLU A 63 13.60 4.85 20.12
N ILE A 64 13.91 5.13 18.84
CA ILE A 64 15.06 4.57 18.13
C ILE A 64 16.35 5.03 18.81
N THR A 65 16.46 6.32 19.12
CA THR A 65 17.59 6.90 19.85
C THR A 65 17.76 6.28 21.23
N ALA A 66 16.66 5.90 21.89
CA ALA A 66 16.67 5.21 23.17
C ALA A 66 16.86 3.68 23.05
N GLY A 67 17.22 3.16 21.87
CA GLY A 67 17.50 1.74 21.63
C GLY A 67 16.26 0.85 21.50
N ARG A 68 15.06 1.42 21.39
CA ARG A 68 13.78 0.71 21.23
C ARG A 68 13.37 0.60 19.77
N TYR A 69 14.26 0.04 18.93
CA TYR A 69 13.98 -0.18 17.52
C TYR A 69 12.98 -1.34 17.34
N ARG A 70 11.85 -1.08 16.67
CA ARG A 70 10.73 -2.04 16.52
C ARG A 70 10.82 -2.92 15.27
N GLY A 71 11.74 -2.62 14.36
CA GLY A 71 11.94 -3.37 13.11
C GLY A 71 11.88 -2.49 11.85
N PRO A 72 11.89 -3.10 10.66
CA PRO A 72 12.12 -2.40 9.38
C PRO A 72 11.12 -1.28 9.05
N LEU A 73 9.91 -1.32 9.59
CA LEU A 73 8.90 -0.28 9.36
C LEU A 73 8.98 0.89 10.35
N HIS A 74 9.84 0.83 11.37
CA HIS A 74 9.89 1.85 12.40
C HIS A 74 10.38 3.18 11.83
N GLY A 75 9.50 4.18 11.78
CA GLY A 75 9.77 5.48 11.17
C GLY A 75 9.52 5.57 9.66
N VAL A 76 8.96 4.52 9.04
CA VAL A 76 8.73 4.48 7.58
C VAL A 76 7.34 5.02 7.21
N PRO A 77 7.22 5.97 6.26
CA PRO A 77 5.94 6.47 5.75
C PRO A 77 5.13 5.43 4.99
N VAL A 78 3.85 5.25 5.38
CA VAL A 78 2.87 4.41 4.68
C VAL A 78 1.53 5.11 4.50
N GLY A 79 0.81 4.79 3.43
CA GLY A 79 -0.55 5.26 3.18
C GLY A 79 -1.60 4.17 3.31
N LEU A 80 -2.84 4.56 3.60
CA LEU A 80 -3.96 3.62 3.71
C LEU A 80 -5.05 4.02 2.70
N LYS A 81 -5.54 3.09 1.89
CA LYS A 81 -6.74 3.33 1.07
C LYS A 81 -7.91 3.79 1.95
N ASP A 82 -8.74 4.71 1.44
CA ASP A 82 -9.92 5.25 2.14
C ASP A 82 -11.10 4.25 2.29
N LEU A 83 -10.76 3.00 2.57
CA LEU A 83 -11.65 1.96 3.10
C LEU A 83 -11.19 1.50 4.49
N VAL A 84 -9.95 1.82 4.87
CA VAL A 84 -9.32 1.32 6.09
C VAL A 84 -9.55 2.31 7.21
N ASP A 85 -10.14 1.89 8.33
CA ASP A 85 -10.38 2.73 9.48
C ASP A 85 -9.09 3.24 10.15
N VAL A 86 -9.09 4.53 10.48
CA VAL A 86 -8.09 5.22 11.31
C VAL A 86 -8.88 6.00 12.36
N ALA A 87 -8.66 5.71 13.64
CA ALA A 87 -9.42 6.30 14.72
C ALA A 87 -9.39 7.83 14.66
N GLY A 88 -10.57 8.45 14.73
CA GLY A 88 -10.73 9.91 14.68
C GLY A 88 -10.78 10.52 13.27
N SER A 89 -10.56 9.74 12.21
CA SER A 89 -10.68 10.18 10.81
C SER A 89 -11.88 9.50 10.13
N PRO A 90 -12.57 10.17 9.18
CA PRO A 90 -13.63 9.57 8.40
C PRO A 90 -13.08 8.50 7.45
N THR A 91 -13.79 7.37 7.36
CA THR A 91 -13.60 6.38 6.29
C THR A 91 -14.74 6.57 5.30
N THR A 92 -14.46 7.18 4.14
CA THR A 92 -15.54 7.65 3.24
C THR A 92 -15.87 6.67 2.12
N GLY A 93 -14.97 5.73 1.81
CA GLY A 93 -15.09 4.88 0.62
C GLY A 93 -15.11 5.70 -0.68
N GLY A 94 -14.59 6.92 -0.67
CA GLY A 94 -14.65 7.86 -1.79
C GLY A 94 -16.07 8.28 -2.13
N SER A 95 -16.99 8.27 -1.16
CA SER A 95 -18.42 8.52 -1.33
C SER A 95 -18.90 9.65 -0.43
N PRO A 96 -19.78 10.55 -0.91
CA PRO A 96 -20.38 11.58 -0.06
C PRO A 96 -21.21 10.99 1.09
N LEU A 97 -21.70 9.74 0.95
CA LEU A 97 -22.55 9.08 1.94
C LEU A 97 -21.84 8.86 3.29
N PHE A 98 -20.52 8.66 3.25
CA PHE A 98 -19.72 8.31 4.44
C PHE A 98 -18.76 9.42 4.88
N GLN A 99 -18.95 10.67 4.42
CA GLN A 99 -18.11 11.80 4.84
C GLN A 99 -18.10 12.05 6.36
N GLN A 100 -19.16 11.65 7.05
CA GLN A 100 -19.29 11.78 8.50
C GLN A 100 -19.07 10.44 9.25
N ASN A 101 -18.62 9.40 8.54
CA ASN A 101 -18.35 8.08 9.12
C ASN A 101 -16.98 8.07 9.83
N VAL A 102 -16.87 8.83 10.92
CA VAL A 102 -15.65 8.91 11.72
C VAL A 102 -15.41 7.61 12.46
N ALA A 103 -14.31 6.94 12.15
CA ALA A 103 -13.95 5.68 12.78
C ALA A 103 -13.64 5.88 14.27
N ARG A 104 -14.25 5.05 15.12
CA ARG A 104 -14.04 5.11 16.58
C ARG A 104 -12.75 4.42 17.02
N THR A 105 -12.31 3.43 16.24
CA THR A 105 -11.14 2.61 16.52
C THR A 105 -10.38 2.36 15.23
N ASP A 106 -9.09 2.11 15.34
CA ASP A 106 -8.26 1.67 14.21
C ASP A 106 -8.72 0.32 13.67
N ALA A 107 -8.61 0.16 12.34
CA ALA A 107 -8.61 -1.16 11.71
C ALA A 107 -7.47 -2.02 12.26
N THR A 108 -7.59 -3.35 12.15
CA THR A 108 -6.52 -4.26 12.59
C THR A 108 -5.19 -3.94 11.93
N ILE A 109 -5.20 -3.70 10.63
CA ILE A 109 -3.98 -3.38 9.88
C ILE A 109 -3.39 -2.02 10.26
N THR A 110 -4.23 -1.03 10.60
CA THR A 110 -3.81 0.27 11.10
C THR A 110 -3.09 0.11 12.44
N SER A 111 -3.69 -0.64 13.39
CA SER A 111 -3.06 -0.94 14.67
C SER A 111 -1.73 -1.70 14.51
N ARG A 112 -1.67 -2.68 13.60
CA ARG A 112 -0.44 -3.45 13.32
C ARG A 112 0.69 -2.58 12.77
N PHE A 113 0.39 -1.65 11.87
CA PHE A 113 1.39 -0.69 11.40
C PHE A 113 1.90 0.23 12.52
N ARG A 114 1.01 0.75 13.36
CA ARG A 114 1.42 1.57 14.52
C ARG A 114 2.29 0.78 15.49
N GLN A 115 1.96 -0.49 15.74
CA GLN A 115 2.78 -1.39 16.56
C GLN A 115 4.16 -1.62 15.96
N ALA A 116 4.25 -1.79 14.64
CA ALA A 116 5.53 -1.87 13.91
C ALA A 116 6.29 -0.53 13.84
N GLY A 117 5.67 0.57 14.29
CA GLY A 117 6.27 1.90 14.29
C GLY A 117 6.19 2.65 12.96
N ALA A 118 5.36 2.20 12.01
CA ALA A 118 5.17 2.88 10.74
C ALA A 118 4.43 4.21 10.93
N ILE A 119 4.74 5.19 10.07
CA ILE A 119 4.14 6.52 10.08
C ILE A 119 3.01 6.56 9.05
N ILE A 120 1.77 6.67 9.52
CA ILE A 120 0.61 6.74 8.63
C ILE A 120 0.45 8.18 8.11
N ILE A 121 0.66 8.36 6.81
CA ILE A 121 0.67 9.68 6.16
C ILE A 121 -0.73 10.20 5.87
N GLY A 122 -1.67 9.32 5.50
CA GLY A 122 -2.99 9.76 5.08
C GLY A 122 -3.84 8.66 4.46
N LYS A 123 -5.03 9.07 4.00
CA LYS A 123 -5.97 8.27 3.23
C LYS A 123 -5.75 8.48 1.74
N THR A 124 -5.46 7.40 1.00
CA THR A 124 -5.32 7.49 -0.46
C THR A 124 -6.67 7.38 -1.15
N ASN A 125 -6.82 8.13 -2.25
CA ASN A 125 -7.99 8.13 -3.11
C ASN A 125 -8.22 6.76 -3.80
N LEU A 126 -9.43 6.55 -4.29
CA LEU A 126 -9.96 5.26 -4.72
C LEU A 126 -11.16 5.43 -5.64
N VAL A 127 -11.48 4.36 -6.37
CA VAL A 127 -12.81 4.24 -6.99
C VAL A 127 -13.86 4.10 -5.89
N MET A 128 -14.94 4.86 -6.00
CA MET A 128 -16.03 4.87 -5.03
C MET A 128 -16.49 3.44 -4.66
N HIS A 129 -16.53 3.15 -3.36
CA HIS A 129 -16.87 1.83 -2.78
C HIS A 129 -16.05 0.66 -3.33
N ALA A 130 -14.83 0.93 -3.79
CA ALA A 130 -13.99 -0.03 -4.50
C ALA A 130 -14.57 -0.62 -5.80
N MET A 131 -15.67 -0.07 -6.32
CA MET A 131 -16.44 -0.66 -7.41
C MET A 131 -16.03 -0.12 -8.79
N GLY A 132 -14.85 -0.53 -9.26
CA GLY A 132 -14.41 -0.25 -10.63
C GLY A 132 -12.90 -0.40 -10.84
N ALA A 133 -12.50 -0.48 -12.11
CA ALA A 133 -11.16 -0.88 -12.52
C ALA A 133 -10.29 0.24 -13.09
N THR A 134 -10.83 1.44 -13.33
CA THR A 134 -10.16 2.53 -14.06
C THR A 134 -9.71 3.68 -13.18
N GLY A 135 -9.92 3.62 -11.86
CA GLY A 135 -9.53 4.69 -10.94
C GLY A 135 -10.50 5.89 -10.91
N LEU A 136 -11.57 5.85 -11.72
CA LEU A 136 -12.53 6.94 -11.81
C LEU A 136 -13.37 7.10 -10.54
N ASN A 137 -13.46 8.32 -10.03
CA ASN A 137 -14.38 8.70 -8.97
C ASN A 137 -15.06 10.04 -9.32
N PRO A 138 -16.38 10.08 -9.51
CA PRO A 138 -17.09 11.29 -9.91
C PRO A 138 -17.25 12.31 -8.77
N TYR A 139 -17.00 11.93 -7.52
CA TYR A 139 -17.22 12.80 -6.36
C TYR A 139 -15.92 13.39 -5.81
N THR A 140 -14.87 12.59 -5.72
CA THR A 140 -13.56 13.02 -5.19
C THR A 140 -12.57 13.43 -6.28
N GLY A 141 -12.96 13.30 -7.56
CA GLY A 141 -12.02 13.34 -8.68
C GLY A 141 -11.18 12.06 -8.74
N HIS A 142 -10.59 11.79 -9.90
CA HIS A 142 -9.85 10.55 -10.14
C HIS A 142 -8.34 10.75 -10.02
N PRO A 143 -7.59 9.76 -9.50
CA PRO A 143 -6.14 9.82 -9.51
C PRO A 143 -5.57 9.67 -10.93
N HIS A 144 -4.57 10.50 -11.25
CA HIS A 144 -3.85 10.48 -12.54
C HIS A 144 -2.59 9.63 -12.49
N ASN A 145 -2.24 8.98 -13.60
CA ASN A 145 -1.10 8.08 -13.65
C ASN A 145 0.22 8.88 -13.68
N PRO A 146 1.18 8.64 -12.77
CA PRO A 146 2.46 9.37 -12.77
C PRO A 146 3.31 9.19 -14.04
N TRP A 147 3.09 8.10 -14.79
CA TRP A 147 3.77 7.87 -16.07
C TRP A 147 3.18 8.68 -17.22
N ASP A 148 1.90 9.03 -17.15
CA ASP A 148 1.17 9.81 -18.15
C ASP A 148 -0.13 10.35 -17.52
N LEU A 149 -0.21 11.67 -17.28
CA LEU A 149 -1.33 12.29 -16.57
C LEU A 149 -2.67 12.18 -17.32
N GLU A 150 -2.67 11.86 -18.62
CA GLU A 150 -3.88 11.63 -19.39
C GLU A 150 -4.42 10.19 -19.24
N ARG A 151 -3.67 9.30 -18.57
CA ARG A 151 -4.02 7.89 -18.41
C ARG A 151 -4.54 7.55 -17.02
N CYS A 152 -5.30 6.47 -16.97
CA CYS A 152 -5.80 5.92 -15.72
C CYS A 152 -4.70 5.25 -14.89
N THR A 153 -4.92 5.22 -13.59
CA THR A 153 -4.08 4.55 -12.58
C THR A 153 -4.48 3.08 -12.37
N GLY A 154 -5.49 2.60 -13.08
CA GLY A 154 -6.21 1.38 -12.69
C GLY A 154 -7.06 1.60 -11.43
N GLY A 155 -7.75 0.56 -10.96
CA GLY A 155 -8.62 0.68 -9.81
C GLY A 155 -8.90 -0.67 -9.16
N SER A 156 -9.43 -0.68 -7.94
CA SER A 156 -9.92 0.49 -7.21
C SER A 156 -8.93 1.17 -6.26
N SER A 157 -7.73 0.61 -6.02
CA SER A 157 -6.70 1.22 -5.16
C SER A 157 -5.84 2.25 -5.92
N SER A 158 -6.51 3.14 -6.66
CA SER A 158 -5.91 4.06 -7.62
C SER A 158 -4.94 5.05 -6.99
N GLY A 159 -5.35 5.71 -5.90
CA GLY A 159 -4.51 6.68 -5.20
C GLY A 159 -3.30 6.03 -4.55
N SER A 160 -3.45 4.80 -4.03
CA SER A 160 -2.34 4.01 -3.49
C SER A 160 -1.28 3.76 -4.56
N GLY A 161 -1.71 3.32 -5.75
CA GLY A 161 -0.80 3.10 -6.89
C GLY A 161 -0.08 4.37 -7.34
N ALA A 162 -0.84 5.47 -7.52
CA ALA A 162 -0.30 6.75 -7.96
C ALA A 162 0.71 7.35 -6.96
N ALA A 163 0.37 7.34 -5.66
CA ALA A 163 1.23 7.89 -4.62
C ALA A 163 2.58 7.16 -4.51
N ILE A 164 2.57 5.82 -4.61
CA ILE A 164 3.82 5.02 -4.56
C ILE A 164 4.68 5.28 -5.80
N ALA A 165 4.08 5.25 -6.99
CA ALA A 165 4.79 5.47 -8.25
C ALA A 165 5.39 6.88 -8.35
N ALA A 166 4.74 7.87 -7.75
CA ALA A 166 5.24 9.24 -7.69
C ALA A 166 6.32 9.50 -6.62
N GLY A 167 6.62 8.52 -5.76
CA GLY A 167 7.57 8.67 -4.64
C GLY A 167 6.96 9.32 -3.39
N CYS A 168 5.65 9.52 -3.32
CA CYS A 168 4.99 10.13 -2.16
C CYS A 168 4.95 9.17 -0.95
N LEU A 169 4.92 7.87 -1.22
CA LEU A 169 4.88 6.82 -0.20
C LEU A 169 5.89 5.73 -0.57
N VAL A 170 6.46 5.10 0.46
CA VAL A 170 7.32 3.92 0.28
C VAL A 170 6.45 2.66 0.09
N GLY A 171 5.36 2.59 0.84
CA GLY A 171 4.32 1.57 0.69
C GLY A 171 2.93 2.10 1.04
N ALA A 172 1.91 1.41 0.57
CA ALA A 172 0.53 1.70 0.91
C ALA A 172 -0.31 0.42 0.97
N ILE A 173 -1.48 0.52 1.60
CA ILE A 173 -2.49 -0.53 1.57
C ILE A 173 -3.47 -0.28 0.43
N GLY A 174 -3.70 -1.33 -0.36
CA GLY A 174 -4.86 -1.45 -1.23
C GLY A 174 -5.84 -2.51 -0.75
N THR A 175 -6.97 -2.62 -1.45
CA THR A 175 -7.90 -3.75 -1.33
C THR A 175 -8.13 -4.38 -2.71
N ASP A 176 -8.32 -5.70 -2.76
CA ASP A 176 -8.47 -6.47 -4.00
C ASP A 176 -9.62 -7.48 -3.89
N THR A 177 -10.69 -7.19 -4.60
CA THR A 177 -11.88 -8.06 -4.74
C THR A 177 -11.86 -8.81 -6.07
N GLY A 178 -11.45 -8.12 -7.14
CA GLY A 178 -11.40 -8.65 -8.51
C GLY A 178 -10.19 -8.17 -9.30
N GLY A 179 -9.15 -7.66 -8.63
CA GLY A 179 -7.96 -7.07 -9.26
C GLY A 179 -7.54 -5.74 -8.64
N SER A 180 -8.23 -5.24 -7.62
CA SER A 180 -8.09 -3.86 -7.17
C SER A 180 -6.78 -3.48 -6.48
N ILE A 181 -5.87 -4.43 -6.21
CA ILE A 181 -4.45 -4.17 -5.88
C ILE A 181 -3.59 -4.37 -7.13
N ARG A 182 -3.80 -5.49 -7.84
CA ARG A 182 -2.96 -5.93 -8.96
C ARG A 182 -3.09 -5.03 -10.19
N MET A 183 -4.28 -4.54 -10.50
CA MET A 183 -4.52 -3.66 -11.64
C MET A 183 -3.83 -2.30 -11.46
N PRO A 184 -4.02 -1.56 -10.33
CA PRO A 184 -3.24 -0.35 -10.12
C PRO A 184 -1.74 -0.59 -10.05
N ALA A 185 -1.31 -1.70 -9.46
CA ALA A 185 0.11 -2.04 -9.42
C ALA A 185 0.69 -2.20 -10.84
N SER A 186 0.00 -2.94 -11.71
CA SER A 186 0.38 -3.10 -13.11
C SER A 186 0.38 -1.78 -13.88
N MET A 187 -0.67 -0.96 -13.74
CA MET A 187 -0.82 0.28 -14.53
C MET A 187 0.09 1.41 -14.04
N CYS A 188 0.43 1.45 -12.75
CA CYS A 188 1.37 2.43 -12.19
C CYS A 188 2.82 1.92 -12.16
N GLY A 189 3.11 0.71 -12.64
CA GLY A 189 4.48 0.17 -12.71
C GLY A 189 5.11 -0.07 -11.33
N ILE A 190 4.33 -0.60 -10.38
CA ILE A 190 4.77 -0.92 -9.02
C ILE A 190 4.44 -2.37 -8.67
N THR A 191 4.86 -2.82 -7.49
CA THR A 191 4.52 -4.14 -6.95
C THR A 191 3.25 -4.07 -6.10
N GLY A 192 2.33 -5.02 -6.30
CA GLY A 192 1.13 -5.17 -5.47
C GLY A 192 0.84 -6.63 -5.18
N LEU A 193 0.69 -6.98 -3.91
CA LEU A 193 0.44 -8.34 -3.47
C LEU A 193 -1.00 -8.48 -2.95
N LYS A 194 -1.80 -9.30 -3.64
CA LYS A 194 -3.04 -9.83 -3.07
C LYS A 194 -2.72 -11.12 -2.31
N PRO A 195 -2.72 -11.12 -0.97
CA PRO A 195 -2.41 -12.33 -0.21
C PRO A 195 -3.52 -13.39 -0.36
N THR A 196 -3.29 -14.56 0.23
CA THR A 196 -4.32 -15.59 0.41
C THR A 196 -5.49 -15.03 1.21
N TYR A 197 -6.73 -15.39 0.83
CA TYR A 197 -7.94 -14.99 1.56
C TYR A 197 -7.83 -15.36 3.05
N GLY A 198 -8.22 -14.45 3.93
CA GLY A 198 -8.11 -14.61 5.38
C GLY A 198 -6.71 -14.40 5.99
N ARG A 199 -5.65 -14.20 5.18
CA ARG A 199 -4.28 -14.02 5.68
C ARG A 199 -4.04 -12.67 6.36
N VAL A 200 -4.69 -11.62 5.87
CA VAL A 200 -4.66 -10.26 6.43
C VAL A 200 -6.08 -9.92 6.84
N SER A 201 -6.25 -9.46 8.08
CA SER A 201 -7.55 -9.13 8.64
C SER A 201 -8.23 -7.97 7.89
N ARG A 202 -9.54 -8.09 7.74
CA ARG A 202 -10.44 -7.07 7.17
C ARG A 202 -11.22 -6.31 8.25
N ALA A 203 -10.99 -6.60 9.54
CA ALA A 203 -11.69 -5.89 10.61
C ALA A 203 -11.34 -4.39 10.60
N GLY A 204 -12.37 -3.54 10.52
CA GLY A 204 -12.25 -2.09 10.33
C GLY A 204 -11.90 -1.69 8.88
N VAL A 205 -12.20 -2.54 7.90
CA VAL A 205 -12.12 -2.19 6.47
C VAL A 205 -13.52 -2.24 5.89
N LEU A 206 -13.92 -1.18 5.17
CA LEU A 206 -15.21 -1.11 4.50
C LEU A 206 -15.27 -2.18 3.38
N ASP A 207 -16.21 -3.11 3.52
CA ASP A 207 -16.40 -4.21 2.58
C ASP A 207 -16.99 -3.75 1.23
N LEU A 208 -16.58 -4.45 0.16
CA LEU A 208 -17.28 -4.51 -1.12
C LEU A 208 -17.96 -5.87 -1.30
N SER A 209 -17.22 -6.95 -1.08
CA SER A 209 -17.70 -8.33 -1.17
C SER A 209 -16.99 -9.20 -0.13
N TRP A 210 -17.72 -9.53 0.93
CA TRP A 210 -17.19 -10.27 2.08
C TRP A 210 -16.51 -11.60 1.71
N SER A 211 -16.93 -12.28 0.65
CA SER A 211 -16.36 -13.56 0.20
C SER A 211 -15.14 -13.41 -0.72
N CYS A 212 -14.85 -12.21 -1.21
CA CYS A 212 -13.82 -11.96 -2.22
C CYS A 212 -12.80 -10.89 -1.81
N ASP A 213 -13.10 -10.07 -0.81
CA ASP A 213 -12.23 -8.97 -0.41
C ASP A 213 -10.92 -9.45 0.21
N HIS A 214 -9.84 -8.82 -0.22
CA HIS A 214 -8.51 -8.98 0.35
C HIS A 214 -7.94 -7.60 0.68
N VAL A 215 -7.18 -7.52 1.76
CA VAL A 215 -6.32 -6.37 2.08
C VAL A 215 -4.89 -6.78 1.80
N GLY A 216 -4.10 -5.92 1.18
CA GLY A 216 -2.73 -6.27 0.82
C GLY A 216 -1.82 -5.07 0.58
N PRO A 217 -0.50 -5.29 0.68
CA PRO A 217 0.48 -4.23 0.49
C PRO A 217 0.71 -3.94 -0.99
N MET A 218 1.05 -2.68 -1.24
CA MET A 218 1.53 -2.14 -2.50
C MET A 218 2.81 -1.36 -2.19
N ALA A 219 3.84 -1.51 -3.01
CA ALA A 219 5.12 -0.82 -2.86
C ALA A 219 5.92 -0.82 -4.17
N ARG A 220 7.04 -0.10 -4.24
CA ARG A 220 7.90 -0.14 -5.44
C ARG A 220 8.60 -1.48 -5.61
N ARG A 221 9.18 -2.03 -4.52
CA ARG A 221 9.91 -3.30 -4.56
C ARG A 221 9.10 -4.47 -4.00
N VAL A 222 9.46 -5.68 -4.42
CA VAL A 222 8.91 -6.95 -3.88
C VAL A 222 9.29 -7.12 -2.40
N SER A 223 10.53 -6.77 -2.04
CA SER A 223 11.02 -6.80 -0.65
C SER A 223 10.17 -5.92 0.27
N ASP A 224 9.77 -4.74 -0.20
CA ASP A 224 8.92 -3.81 0.57
C ASP A 224 7.55 -4.43 0.89
N CYS A 225 6.93 -5.10 -0.09
CA CYS A 225 5.69 -5.83 0.15
C CYS A 225 5.88 -6.96 1.18
N ALA A 226 7.02 -7.64 1.19
CA ALA A 226 7.35 -8.66 2.18
C ALA A 226 7.51 -8.09 3.59
N TYR A 227 8.23 -6.96 3.75
CA TYR A 227 8.32 -6.27 5.04
C TYR A 227 6.95 -5.82 5.57
N MET A 228 6.10 -5.31 4.70
CA MET A 228 4.73 -4.96 5.06
C MET A 228 3.91 -6.19 5.44
N MET A 229 4.03 -7.31 4.72
CA MET A 229 3.34 -8.56 5.05
C MET A 229 3.70 -9.08 6.44
N ASN A 230 4.95 -8.93 6.88
CA ASN A 230 5.35 -9.31 8.24
C ASN A 230 4.63 -8.53 9.34
N ALA A 231 4.25 -7.28 9.08
CA ALA A 231 3.42 -6.51 9.99
C ALA A 231 1.92 -6.85 9.84
N LEU A 232 1.47 -7.15 8.61
CA LEU A 232 0.05 -7.27 8.28
C LEU A 232 -0.55 -8.65 8.52
N ALA A 233 0.20 -9.72 8.28
CA ALA A 233 -0.30 -11.07 8.29
C ALA A 233 -0.61 -11.58 9.70
N GLY A 234 -1.59 -12.47 9.80
CA GLY A 234 -1.86 -13.23 11.02
C GLY A 234 -3.31 -13.14 11.48
N TYR A 235 -3.68 -14.14 12.26
CA TYR A 235 -5.02 -14.33 12.76
C TYR A 235 -5.57 -13.10 13.50
N ASP A 236 -6.85 -12.82 13.31
CA ASP A 236 -7.58 -11.80 14.04
C ASP A 236 -9.00 -12.29 14.36
N PRO A 237 -9.34 -12.50 15.64
CA PRO A 237 -10.67 -12.96 16.03
C PRO A 237 -11.79 -11.95 15.72
N ARG A 238 -11.45 -10.69 15.37
CA ARG A 238 -12.44 -9.68 14.96
C ARG A 238 -12.91 -9.83 13.50
N ASP A 239 -12.18 -10.58 12.67
CA ASP A 239 -12.56 -10.88 11.28
C ASP A 239 -12.99 -12.34 11.18
N PRO A 240 -14.29 -12.63 10.97
CA PRO A 240 -14.79 -14.01 10.85
C PRO A 240 -14.16 -14.83 9.71
N ALA A 241 -13.55 -14.18 8.72
CA ALA A 241 -12.85 -14.84 7.62
C ALA A 241 -11.34 -14.98 7.85
N SER A 242 -10.81 -14.50 8.99
CA SER A 242 -9.38 -14.59 9.27
C SER A 242 -8.98 -16.05 9.50
N ALA A 243 -7.95 -16.48 8.76
CA ALA A 243 -7.42 -17.82 8.88
C ALA A 243 -6.51 -17.91 10.11
N ASP A 244 -6.78 -18.86 11.00
CA ASP A 244 -5.91 -19.19 12.13
C ASP A 244 -4.77 -20.11 11.67
N GLU A 245 -3.85 -19.51 10.92
CA GLU A 245 -2.70 -20.20 10.31
C GLU A 245 -1.39 -19.52 10.75
N PRO A 246 -0.32 -20.28 11.03
CA PRO A 246 0.98 -19.71 11.36
C PRO A 246 1.44 -18.69 10.33
N VAL A 247 2.04 -17.60 10.81
CA VAL A 247 2.66 -16.57 9.97
C VAL A 247 4.13 -16.92 9.81
N VAL A 248 4.55 -17.11 8.57
CA VAL A 248 5.97 -17.21 8.21
C VAL A 248 6.54 -15.82 8.01
N ASP A 249 7.84 -15.66 8.21
CA ASP A 249 8.54 -14.44 7.82
C ASP A 249 8.61 -14.37 6.27
N TYR A 250 7.91 -13.39 5.70
CA TYR A 250 7.79 -13.18 4.26
C TYR A 250 9.08 -12.68 3.61
N THR A 251 10.07 -12.26 4.40
CA THR A 251 11.38 -11.85 3.89
C THR A 251 12.32 -13.04 3.70
N LEU A 252 11.96 -14.22 4.23
CA LEU A 252 12.75 -15.43 4.05
C LEU A 252 12.74 -15.87 2.59
N GLY A 253 13.93 -15.96 2.00
CA GLY A 253 14.13 -16.50 0.65
C GLY A 253 13.95 -15.49 -0.48
N LEU A 254 13.88 -14.18 -0.20
CA LEU A 254 13.87 -13.15 -1.25
C LEU A 254 15.07 -13.27 -2.21
N ASP A 255 16.22 -13.71 -1.70
CA ASP A 255 17.47 -13.86 -2.47
C ASP A 255 17.65 -15.26 -3.10
N ARG A 256 16.68 -16.17 -2.95
CA ARG A 256 16.86 -17.59 -3.32
C ARG A 256 16.90 -17.84 -4.84
N GLY A 257 16.43 -16.89 -5.65
CA GLY A 257 16.32 -17.05 -7.10
C GLY A 257 15.25 -18.06 -7.54
N PRO A 258 14.92 -18.13 -8.84
CA PRO A 258 13.85 -18.99 -9.35
C PRO A 258 14.30 -20.38 -9.82
N GLU A 259 15.58 -20.74 -9.69
CA GLU A 259 16.20 -21.89 -10.38
C GLU A 259 15.55 -23.24 -10.03
N ASP A 260 15.08 -23.40 -8.79
CA ASP A 260 14.41 -24.62 -8.30
C ASP A 260 12.88 -24.55 -8.41
N LEU A 261 12.32 -23.49 -8.98
CA LEU A 261 10.87 -23.29 -9.09
C LEU A 261 10.31 -23.98 -10.33
N ARG A 262 9.17 -24.66 -10.15
CA ARG A 262 8.35 -25.15 -11.26
C ARG A 262 7.29 -24.10 -11.59
N ILE A 263 7.46 -23.43 -12.72
CA ILE A 263 6.56 -22.36 -13.18
C ILE A 263 5.61 -22.93 -14.23
N GLY A 264 4.30 -22.85 -13.98
CA GLY A 264 3.27 -23.20 -14.96
C GLY A 264 2.77 -21.96 -15.68
N VAL A 265 2.76 -21.98 -17.02
CA VAL A 265 2.24 -20.89 -17.85
C VAL A 265 0.90 -21.33 -18.47
N PRO A 266 -0.25 -20.83 -17.98
CA PRO A 266 -1.54 -21.20 -18.55
C PRO A 266 -1.73 -20.52 -19.91
N SER A 267 -1.88 -21.29 -20.99
CA SER A 267 -1.93 -20.78 -22.37
C SER A 267 -3.29 -20.22 -22.77
N ASP A 268 -4.38 -20.94 -22.49
CA ASP A 268 -5.63 -20.72 -23.22
C ASP A 268 -6.36 -19.46 -22.75
N TYR A 269 -6.77 -19.43 -21.49
CA TYR A 269 -7.59 -18.32 -20.97
C TYR A 269 -6.89 -16.96 -21.00
N PHE A 270 -5.56 -16.93 -20.82
CA PHE A 270 -4.80 -15.67 -20.70
C PHE A 270 -4.18 -15.18 -22.01
N PHE A 271 -3.96 -16.06 -23.00
CA PHE A 271 -3.27 -15.70 -24.24
C PHE A 271 -4.03 -16.05 -25.52
N ALA A 272 -5.16 -16.76 -25.46
CA ALA A 272 -5.89 -17.14 -26.68
C ALA A 272 -6.73 -16.00 -27.26
N GLU A 273 -7.30 -15.13 -26.42
CA GLU A 273 -8.20 -14.05 -26.87
C GLU A 273 -7.95 -12.75 -26.08
N ASN A 274 -7.93 -11.61 -26.78
CA ASN A 274 -7.98 -10.26 -26.21
C ASN A 274 -6.77 -9.80 -25.35
N VAL A 275 -5.57 -10.36 -25.56
CA VAL A 275 -4.32 -9.79 -25.02
C VAL A 275 -3.62 -8.92 -26.07
N ASP A 276 -3.12 -7.76 -25.64
CA ASP A 276 -2.32 -6.90 -26.52
C ASP A 276 -0.98 -7.58 -26.85
N PRO A 277 -0.50 -7.55 -28.11
CA PRO A 277 0.74 -8.21 -28.51
C PRO A 277 1.98 -7.76 -27.72
N GLU A 278 2.05 -6.50 -27.28
CA GLU A 278 3.16 -6.00 -26.47
C GLU A 278 3.16 -6.67 -25.08
N ILE A 279 1.97 -6.86 -24.49
CA ILE A 279 1.79 -7.51 -23.21
C ILE A 279 2.09 -9.01 -23.30
N ASP A 280 1.60 -9.71 -24.33
CA ASP A 280 1.92 -11.12 -24.56
C ASP A 280 3.44 -11.34 -24.69
N SER A 281 4.11 -10.51 -25.50
CA SER A 281 5.56 -10.57 -25.69
C SER A 281 6.31 -10.35 -24.36
N ALA A 282 5.93 -9.34 -23.57
CA ALA A 282 6.56 -9.05 -22.30
C ALA A 282 6.40 -10.20 -21.29
N VAL A 283 5.21 -10.80 -21.19
CA VAL A 283 4.98 -11.92 -20.27
C VAL A 283 5.74 -13.18 -20.69
N ARG A 284 5.79 -13.47 -22.01
CA ARG A 284 6.59 -14.60 -22.52
C ARG A 284 8.07 -14.43 -22.24
N ALA A 285 8.62 -13.23 -22.43
CA ALA A 285 10.01 -12.93 -22.10
C ALA A 285 10.32 -13.07 -20.61
N ALA A 286 9.36 -12.78 -19.72
CA ALA A 286 9.52 -12.98 -18.28
C ALA A 286 9.39 -14.45 -17.83
N SER A 287 8.88 -15.33 -18.70
CA SER A 287 8.62 -16.74 -18.38
C SER A 287 9.74 -17.69 -18.84
N THR A 288 10.80 -17.16 -19.46
CA THR A 288 11.98 -17.89 -19.96
C THR A 288 13.21 -17.59 -19.13
#